data_AF-A0ABD2MFK1-F1
#
_entry.id   AF-A0ABD2MFK1-F1
#
_cell.length_a   1.000
_cell.length_b   1.000
_cell.length_c   1.000
_cell.angle_alpha   90.00
_cell.angle_beta   90.00
_cell.angle_gamma   90.00
#
_symmetry.space_group_name_H-M   'P 1'
#
loop_
_entity.id
_entity.type
_entity.pdbx_description
1 polymer ?
#
loop_
_entity_poly.entity_id
_entity_poly.type
_entity_poly.pdbx_seq_one_letter_code
_entity_poly.pdbx_strand_id
1 'polypeptide(L)'
;MASSKSGNLADRMKHLLGTAKFSDAHFSLLSAHKNILASASEVFEAMFRFDSQNGKAENVPDVEAEAFKVMLSFIYADDLSELNGDNAMAVLYAADKYGIEGLVDICLQIPIQNLPNVFLAHSKALLFDLEEFAHKCLRYICQNAAELFESEEFLQIDQNLLCEIFELDQLMISSEFELWQTALRWADEKCRQNAIECSAENRRDALGPALFQIRFPLILTKDFTKSIVPSGVLTSEEMFGIYQFHCHPNLRGVPGLKPLEFPWHGRIFDWNTAKGNWATLALEIEKFSEFAGEKVESWRNSEAMLMNGFEWKISAEIKTEEESNDKCLGFFLVCTAPKENGNWSCECSATLRIVSQKSGTKDLTDKYDHVFNNESNSWGFLEFITFTKWMDPDEGLYDSDEDKVTLAIDFTVA
;
A
#
# COMPACT_ATOMS: atom_id res chain seq x y z
N MET A 1 24.27 -14.64 -49.64
CA MET A 1 24.84 -15.10 -48.36
C MET A 1 23.72 -15.69 -47.54
N ALA A 2 23.71 -17.00 -47.33
CA ALA A 2 22.71 -17.65 -46.49
C ALA A 2 23.08 -17.40 -45.03
N SER A 3 22.32 -16.54 -44.35
CA SER A 3 22.39 -16.41 -42.89
C SER A 3 22.11 -17.80 -42.30
N SER A 4 23.07 -18.36 -41.56
CA SER A 4 22.88 -19.66 -40.93
C SER A 4 21.69 -19.58 -39.97
N LYS A 5 20.78 -20.54 -40.06
CA LYS A 5 19.72 -20.76 -39.06
C LYS A 5 20.32 -21.27 -37.73
N SER A 6 21.43 -20.69 -37.27
CA SER A 6 22.29 -21.16 -36.18
C SER A 6 21.85 -20.72 -34.79
N GLY A 7 20.70 -20.04 -34.67
CA GLY A 7 20.07 -19.73 -33.38
C GLY A 7 19.22 -20.88 -32.84
N ASN A 8 18.93 -20.82 -31.54
CA ASN A 8 17.99 -21.73 -30.87
C ASN A 8 16.55 -21.49 -31.38
N LEU A 9 15.55 -22.20 -30.85
CA LEU A 9 14.16 -22.03 -31.31
C LEU A 9 13.65 -20.59 -31.10
N ALA A 10 13.92 -20.00 -29.93
CA ALA A 10 13.50 -18.64 -29.59
C ALA A 10 14.10 -17.61 -30.56
N ASP A 11 15.40 -17.69 -30.87
CA ASP A 11 16.06 -16.78 -31.83
C ASP A 11 15.40 -16.84 -33.22
N ARG A 12 15.00 -18.04 -33.65
CA ARG A 12 14.32 -18.23 -34.93
C ARG A 12 12.90 -17.66 -34.91
N MET A 13 12.19 -17.77 -33.79
CA MET A 13 10.86 -17.16 -33.64
C MET A 13 10.93 -15.64 -33.59
N LYS A 14 11.89 -15.06 -32.85
CA LYS A 14 12.15 -13.60 -32.86
C LYS A 14 12.46 -13.10 -34.27
N HIS A 15 13.28 -13.83 -35.02
CA HIS A 15 13.56 -13.50 -36.42
C HIS A 15 12.30 -13.54 -37.30
N LEU A 16 11.40 -14.52 -37.10
CA LEU A 16 10.13 -14.57 -37.86
C LEU A 16 9.25 -13.36 -37.56
N LEU A 17 9.11 -12.98 -36.28
CA LEU A 17 8.37 -11.80 -35.87
C LEU A 17 8.97 -10.52 -36.47
N GLY A 18 10.27 -10.30 -36.28
CA GLY A 18 10.97 -9.08 -36.71
C GLY A 18 11.06 -8.90 -38.24
N THR A 19 11.08 -9.99 -39.01
CA THR A 19 11.11 -9.92 -40.48
C THR A 19 9.74 -9.99 -41.14
N ALA A 20 8.67 -10.25 -40.37
CA ALA A 20 7.31 -10.48 -40.85
C ALA A 20 7.19 -11.56 -41.95
N LYS A 21 8.19 -12.44 -42.07
CA LYS A 21 8.29 -13.39 -43.18
C LYS A 21 7.26 -14.52 -43.00
N PHE A 22 6.38 -14.68 -44.00
CA PHE A 22 5.22 -15.60 -43.98
C PHE A 22 4.08 -15.18 -43.04
N SER A 23 4.05 -13.91 -42.61
CA SER A 23 2.93 -13.37 -41.87
C SER A 23 1.62 -13.45 -42.67
N ASP A 24 0.54 -13.80 -41.97
CA ASP A 24 -0.81 -13.96 -42.49
C ASP A 24 -1.86 -13.24 -41.63
N ALA A 25 -1.42 -12.54 -40.57
CA ALA A 25 -2.16 -11.56 -39.79
C ALA A 25 -1.47 -10.19 -39.83
N HIS A 26 -2.28 -9.13 -39.95
CA HIS A 26 -1.82 -7.75 -39.93
C HIS A 26 -2.65 -6.94 -38.93
N PHE A 27 -1.96 -6.24 -38.05
CA PHE A 27 -2.50 -5.44 -36.96
C PHE A 27 -2.01 -4.00 -37.10
N SER A 28 -2.69 -3.18 -37.90
CA SER A 28 -2.31 -1.79 -38.24
C SER A 28 -0.86 -1.63 -38.75
N LEU A 29 0.14 -1.64 -37.87
CA LEU A 29 1.57 -1.51 -38.17
C LEU A 29 2.40 -2.77 -37.88
N LEU A 30 1.78 -3.82 -37.34
CA LEU A 30 2.47 -5.05 -36.94
C LEU A 30 1.98 -6.24 -37.77
N SER A 31 2.88 -7.15 -38.10
CA SER A 31 2.56 -8.36 -38.84
C SER A 31 2.93 -9.59 -38.03
N ALA A 32 2.07 -10.60 -38.05
CA ALA A 32 2.18 -11.79 -37.22
C ALA A 32 1.65 -13.03 -37.95
N HIS A 33 1.76 -14.19 -37.29
CA HIS A 33 1.37 -15.49 -37.80
C HIS A 33 0.17 -16.01 -37.01
N LYS A 34 -0.95 -16.23 -37.70
CA LYS A 34 -2.24 -16.64 -37.11
C LYS A 34 -2.13 -17.92 -36.31
N ASN A 35 -1.37 -18.90 -36.81
CA ASN A 35 -1.19 -20.19 -36.14
C ASN A 35 -0.46 -20.08 -34.79
N ILE A 36 0.55 -19.21 -34.70
CA ILE A 36 1.30 -18.97 -33.45
C ILE A 36 0.36 -18.27 -32.46
N LEU A 37 -0.32 -17.22 -32.90
CA LEU A 37 -1.23 -16.46 -32.04
C LEU A 37 -2.42 -17.29 -31.55
N ALA A 38 -3.06 -18.06 -32.44
CA ALA A 38 -4.16 -18.95 -32.08
C ALA A 38 -3.73 -20.09 -31.15
N SER A 39 -2.46 -20.53 -31.22
CA SER A 39 -1.95 -21.54 -30.30
C SER A 39 -1.67 -21.01 -28.89
N ALA A 40 -1.48 -19.70 -28.75
CA ALA A 40 -1.19 -19.04 -27.48
C ALA A 40 -2.41 -18.40 -26.83
N SER A 41 -3.51 -18.21 -27.57
CA SER A 41 -4.68 -17.46 -27.14
C SER A 41 -5.95 -17.95 -27.82
N GLU A 42 -6.93 -18.34 -27.00
CA GLU A 42 -8.28 -18.67 -27.47
C GLU A 42 -9.00 -17.45 -28.08
N VAL A 43 -8.67 -16.24 -27.61
CA VAL A 43 -9.20 -14.98 -28.15
C VAL A 43 -8.74 -14.77 -29.59
N PHE A 44 -7.45 -14.97 -29.87
CA PHE A 44 -6.94 -14.92 -31.23
C PHE A 44 -7.52 -16.03 -32.10
N GLU A 45 -7.66 -17.25 -31.58
CA GLU A 45 -8.29 -18.34 -32.32
C GLU A 45 -9.74 -18.00 -32.73
N ALA A 46 -10.55 -17.51 -31.78
CA ALA A 46 -11.92 -17.10 -32.05
C ALA A 46 -12.00 -15.96 -33.07
N MET A 47 -11.16 -14.94 -32.92
CA MET A 47 -11.07 -13.80 -33.82
C MET A 47 -10.75 -14.24 -35.27
N PHE A 48 -9.75 -15.12 -35.46
CA PHE A 48 -9.38 -15.57 -36.81
C PHE A 48 -10.39 -16.54 -37.42
N ARG A 49 -11.12 -17.32 -36.61
CA ARG A 49 -12.24 -18.13 -37.09
C ARG A 49 -13.36 -17.24 -37.62
N PHE A 50 -13.67 -16.14 -36.93
CA PHE A 50 -14.67 -15.17 -37.38
C PHE A 50 -14.26 -14.46 -38.68
N ASP A 51 -13.01 -13.98 -38.77
CA ASP A 51 -12.47 -13.34 -39.99
C ASP A 51 -12.54 -14.27 -41.21
N SER A 52 -12.28 -15.56 -40.99
CA SER A 52 -12.31 -16.57 -42.07
C SER A 52 -13.72 -16.82 -42.60
N GLN A 53 -14.75 -16.62 -41.76
CA GLN A 53 -16.16 -16.80 -42.13
C GLN A 53 -16.77 -15.54 -42.76
N ASN A 54 -16.34 -14.35 -42.34
CA ASN A 54 -16.98 -13.08 -42.70
C ASN A 54 -16.16 -12.20 -43.65
N GLY A 55 -14.95 -12.64 -44.04
CA GLY A 55 -14.02 -11.88 -44.88
C GLY A 55 -12.99 -11.11 -44.05
N LYS A 56 -11.82 -10.82 -44.64
CA LYS A 56 -10.71 -10.16 -43.95
C LYS A 56 -11.10 -8.76 -43.47
N ALA A 57 -11.22 -8.58 -42.16
CA ALA A 57 -11.16 -7.28 -41.52
C ALA A 57 -9.70 -6.90 -41.25
N GLU A 58 -9.39 -5.60 -41.33
CA GLU A 58 -8.15 -5.06 -40.78
C GLU A 58 -8.31 -5.01 -39.26
N ASN A 59 -7.56 -5.85 -38.55
CA ASN A 59 -7.70 -5.98 -37.10
C ASN A 59 -6.92 -4.86 -36.42
N VAL A 60 -7.63 -3.86 -35.90
CA VAL A 60 -7.03 -2.82 -35.06
C VAL A 60 -7.06 -3.32 -33.61
N PRO A 61 -5.90 -3.59 -32.98
CA PRO A 61 -5.87 -3.94 -31.57
C PRO A 61 -6.38 -2.77 -30.76
N ASP A 62 -7.35 -3.02 -29.88
CA ASP A 62 -7.81 -2.05 -28.89
C ASP A 62 -6.91 -2.12 -27.65
N VAL A 63 -5.61 -1.91 -27.88
CA VAL A 63 -4.52 -1.85 -26.89
C VAL A 63 -3.42 -0.93 -27.41
N GLU A 64 -2.57 -0.43 -26.52
CA GLU A 64 -1.41 0.37 -26.93
C GLU A 64 -0.44 -0.44 -27.79
N ALA A 65 0.08 0.19 -28.85
CA ALA A 65 0.94 -0.49 -29.83
C ALA A 65 2.20 -1.09 -29.18
N GLU A 66 2.78 -0.40 -28.19
CA GLU A 66 3.98 -0.88 -27.50
C GLU A 66 3.66 -2.08 -26.60
N ALA A 67 2.57 -2.03 -25.85
CA ALA A 67 2.10 -3.17 -25.05
C ALA A 67 1.82 -4.41 -25.92
N PHE A 68 1.21 -4.21 -27.09
CA PHE A 68 0.96 -5.29 -28.03
C PHE A 68 2.25 -5.91 -28.57
N LYS A 69 3.29 -5.11 -28.84
CA LYS A 69 4.61 -5.63 -29.26
C LYS A 69 5.24 -6.49 -28.17
N VAL A 70 5.26 -6.03 -26.92
CA VAL A 70 5.79 -6.80 -25.79
C VAL A 70 5.06 -8.13 -25.66
N MET A 71 3.72 -8.12 -25.76
CA MET A 71 2.91 -9.34 -25.76
C MET A 71 3.25 -10.28 -26.93
N LEU A 72 3.46 -9.76 -28.15
CA LEU A 72 3.90 -10.57 -29.28
C LEU A 72 5.30 -11.18 -29.06
N SER A 73 6.24 -10.38 -28.54
CA SER A 73 7.59 -10.85 -28.21
C SER A 73 7.56 -11.99 -27.18
N PHE A 74 6.66 -11.89 -26.20
CA PHE A 74 6.40 -12.95 -25.23
C PHE A 74 5.81 -14.21 -25.91
N ILE A 75 4.71 -14.08 -26.67
CA ILE A 75 4.06 -15.21 -27.36
C ILE A 75 5.04 -15.99 -28.26
N TYR A 76 5.99 -15.31 -28.90
CA TYR A 76 6.91 -15.94 -29.84
C TYR A 76 8.09 -16.62 -29.17
N ALA A 77 8.58 -16.08 -28.06
CA ALA A 77 9.92 -16.41 -27.56
C ALA A 77 10.11 -16.23 -26.05
N ASP A 78 9.04 -16.05 -25.28
CA ASP A 78 9.07 -15.67 -23.86
C ASP A 78 9.98 -14.45 -23.60
N ASP A 79 10.04 -13.52 -24.57
CA ASP A 79 10.93 -12.37 -24.53
C ASP A 79 10.28 -11.19 -23.80
N LEU A 80 10.86 -10.87 -22.64
CA LEU A 80 10.41 -9.81 -21.75
C LEU A 80 11.40 -8.63 -21.71
N SER A 81 12.35 -8.55 -22.64
CA SER A 81 13.40 -7.52 -22.62
C SER A 81 12.87 -6.08 -22.69
N GLU A 82 11.68 -5.88 -23.27
CA GLU A 82 11.00 -4.58 -23.38
C GLU A 82 9.96 -4.34 -22.28
N LEU A 83 9.68 -5.33 -21.41
CA LEU A 83 8.76 -5.18 -20.27
C LEU A 83 9.47 -4.47 -19.12
N ASN A 84 8.86 -3.41 -18.60
CA ASN A 84 9.36 -2.64 -17.46
C ASN A 84 8.18 -2.00 -16.68
N GLY A 85 8.50 -1.29 -15.61
CA GLY A 85 7.48 -0.64 -14.77
C GLY A 85 6.57 0.35 -15.50
N ASP A 86 7.12 1.08 -16.49
CA ASP A 86 6.40 2.13 -17.20
C ASP A 86 5.29 1.57 -18.09
N ASN A 87 5.53 0.42 -18.73
CA ASN A 87 4.56 -0.22 -19.63
C ASN A 87 3.80 -1.39 -19.00
N ALA A 88 4.15 -1.81 -17.77
CA ALA A 88 3.56 -2.94 -17.05
C ALA A 88 2.03 -2.97 -17.10
N MET A 89 1.38 -1.84 -16.78
CA MET A 89 -0.08 -1.77 -16.70
C MET A 89 -0.77 -1.77 -18.08
N ALA A 90 -0.06 -1.38 -19.14
CA ALA A 90 -0.57 -1.46 -20.51
C ALA A 90 -0.40 -2.89 -21.05
N VAL A 91 0.73 -3.53 -20.73
CA VAL A 91 0.99 -4.94 -21.08
C VAL A 91 0.03 -5.87 -20.33
N LEU A 92 -0.21 -5.64 -19.04
CA LEU A 92 -1.19 -6.38 -18.25
C LEU A 92 -2.57 -6.36 -18.90
N TYR A 93 -3.03 -5.18 -19.33
CA TYR A 93 -4.31 -5.04 -20.03
C TYR A 93 -4.34 -5.84 -21.34
N ALA A 94 -3.26 -5.79 -22.14
CA ALA A 94 -3.17 -6.56 -23.37
C ALA A 94 -3.16 -8.08 -23.08
N ALA A 95 -2.39 -8.51 -22.10
CA ALA A 95 -2.28 -9.91 -21.71
C ALA A 95 -3.64 -10.47 -21.26
N ASP A 96 -4.33 -9.75 -20.37
CA ASP A 96 -5.67 -10.12 -19.90
C ASP A 96 -6.69 -10.17 -21.06
N LYS A 97 -6.75 -9.11 -21.87
CA LYS A 97 -7.66 -9.01 -23.02
C LYS A 97 -7.52 -10.16 -24.02
N TYR A 98 -6.29 -10.63 -24.23
CA TYR A 98 -6.00 -11.73 -25.14
C TYR A 98 -5.82 -13.08 -24.43
N GLY A 99 -6.07 -13.18 -23.12
CA GLY A 99 -6.01 -14.44 -22.36
C GLY A 99 -4.62 -15.06 -22.27
N ILE A 100 -3.57 -14.24 -22.14
CA ILE A 100 -2.17 -14.69 -21.99
C ILE A 100 -1.81 -14.73 -20.50
N GLU A 101 -2.32 -15.75 -19.78
CA GLU A 101 -2.21 -15.87 -18.31
C GLU A 101 -0.75 -15.78 -17.81
N GLY A 102 0.19 -16.46 -18.47
CA GLY A 102 1.60 -16.41 -18.05
C GLY A 102 2.20 -15.00 -18.10
N LEU A 103 1.74 -14.14 -19.02
CA LEU A 103 2.18 -12.75 -19.08
C LEU A 103 1.49 -11.88 -18.03
N VAL A 104 0.23 -12.19 -17.68
CA VAL A 104 -0.48 -11.57 -16.56
C VAL A 104 0.31 -11.79 -15.26
N ASP A 105 0.66 -13.03 -14.95
CA ASP A 105 1.42 -13.38 -13.74
C ASP A 105 2.75 -12.61 -13.66
N ILE A 106 3.48 -12.53 -14.78
CA ILE A 106 4.74 -11.79 -14.87
C ILE A 106 4.53 -10.29 -14.62
N CYS A 107 3.49 -9.69 -15.19
CA CYS A 107 3.20 -8.26 -14.97
C CYS A 107 2.88 -7.98 -13.49
N LEU A 108 2.18 -8.89 -12.80
CA LEU A 108 1.82 -8.76 -11.39
C LEU A 108 3.01 -8.95 -10.43
N GLN A 109 4.11 -9.54 -10.91
CA GLN A 109 5.36 -9.66 -10.14
C GLN A 109 6.24 -8.41 -10.21
N ILE A 110 5.92 -7.43 -11.08
CA ILE A 110 6.67 -6.18 -11.14
C ILE A 110 6.50 -5.43 -9.81
N PRO A 111 7.60 -5.00 -9.16
CA PRO A 111 7.52 -4.28 -7.90
C PRO A 111 6.67 -3.01 -8.01
N ILE A 112 5.73 -2.82 -7.09
CA ILE A 112 4.78 -1.69 -7.13
C ILE A 112 5.49 -0.33 -7.11
N GLN A 113 6.60 -0.23 -6.39
CA GLN A 113 7.45 0.97 -6.35
C GLN A 113 8.09 1.34 -7.69
N ASN A 114 8.10 0.43 -8.67
CA ASN A 114 8.59 0.68 -10.01
C ASN A 114 7.45 1.10 -10.96
N LEU A 115 6.19 1.08 -10.51
CA LEU A 115 5.06 1.52 -11.30
C LEU A 115 5.00 3.05 -11.30
N PRO A 116 4.75 3.69 -12.45
CA PRO A 116 4.72 5.15 -12.54
C PRO A 116 3.52 5.75 -11.79
N ASN A 117 2.42 5.00 -11.66
CA ASN A 117 1.20 5.47 -10.99
C ASN A 117 0.49 4.30 -10.29
N VAL A 118 0.70 4.20 -8.97
CA VAL A 118 0.07 3.16 -8.14
C VAL A 118 -1.45 3.32 -8.03
N PHE A 119 -1.98 4.55 -8.11
CA PHE A 119 -3.42 4.79 -8.05
C PHE A 119 -4.13 4.25 -9.31
N LEU A 120 -3.52 4.45 -10.47
CA LEU A 120 -3.98 3.86 -11.73
C LEU A 120 -3.83 2.34 -11.70
N ALA A 121 -2.73 1.83 -11.14
CA ALA A 121 -2.52 0.39 -10.98
C ALA A 121 -3.63 -0.24 -10.12
N HIS A 122 -3.96 0.38 -8.99
CA HIS A 122 -5.07 -0.01 -8.12
C HIS A 122 -6.42 -0.05 -8.87
N SER A 123 -6.75 1.06 -9.54
CA SER A 123 -8.03 1.19 -10.26
C SER A 123 -8.17 0.15 -11.38
N LYS A 124 -7.08 -0.14 -12.09
CA LYS A 124 -7.03 -1.19 -13.11
C LYS A 124 -7.11 -2.59 -12.50
N ALA A 125 -6.47 -2.83 -11.36
CA ALA A 125 -6.54 -4.12 -10.68
C ALA A 125 -7.98 -4.49 -10.33
N LEU A 126 -8.76 -3.54 -9.83
CA LEU A 126 -10.20 -3.74 -9.56
C LEU A 126 -10.99 -4.00 -10.84
N LEU A 127 -10.66 -3.35 -11.95
CA LEU A 127 -11.33 -3.57 -13.23
C LEU A 127 -11.10 -4.99 -13.79
N PHE A 128 -9.95 -5.60 -13.48
CA PHE A 128 -9.58 -6.94 -13.90
C PHE A 128 -9.86 -8.02 -12.85
N ASP A 129 -10.61 -7.70 -11.78
CA ASP A 129 -10.89 -8.60 -10.66
C ASP A 129 -9.61 -9.17 -9.98
N LEU A 130 -8.51 -8.40 -10.01
CA LEU A 130 -7.22 -8.77 -9.42
C LEU A 130 -7.10 -8.26 -7.97
N GLU A 131 -7.97 -8.78 -7.10
CA GLU A 131 -8.13 -8.31 -5.72
C GLU A 131 -6.81 -8.30 -4.93
N GLU A 132 -5.98 -9.34 -5.04
CA GLU A 132 -4.71 -9.41 -4.30
C GLU A 132 -3.76 -8.27 -4.71
N PHE A 133 -3.69 -7.95 -5.99
CA PHE A 133 -2.83 -6.89 -6.51
C PHE A 133 -3.38 -5.51 -6.15
N ALA A 134 -4.71 -5.32 -6.18
CA ALA A 134 -5.36 -4.11 -5.68
C ALA A 134 -4.99 -3.86 -4.20
N HIS A 135 -5.09 -4.88 -3.36
CA HIS A 135 -4.69 -4.79 -1.96
C HIS A 135 -3.21 -4.42 -1.77
N LYS A 136 -2.30 -4.99 -2.58
CA LYS A 136 -0.88 -4.63 -2.54
C LYS A 136 -0.67 -3.15 -2.92
N CYS A 137 -1.44 -2.62 -3.89
CA CYS A 137 -1.40 -1.21 -4.26
C CYS A 137 -1.88 -0.29 -3.12
N LEU A 138 -3.04 -0.58 -2.51
CA LEU A 138 -3.53 0.20 -1.36
C LEU A 138 -2.54 0.20 -0.21
N ARG A 139 -1.91 -0.94 0.08
CA ARG A 139 -0.89 -1.01 1.11
C ARG A 139 0.30 -0.11 0.81
N TYR A 140 0.80 -0.13 -0.42
CA TYR A 140 1.88 0.76 -0.82
C TYR A 140 1.46 2.23 -0.71
N ILE A 141 0.21 2.56 -1.06
CA ILE A 141 -0.37 3.90 -0.89
C ILE A 141 -0.37 4.30 0.59
N CYS A 142 -0.85 3.44 1.48
CA CYS A 142 -0.86 3.71 2.93
C CYS A 142 0.54 3.98 3.48
N GLN A 143 1.52 3.14 3.12
CA GLN A 143 2.89 3.22 3.63
C GLN A 143 3.64 4.47 3.15
N ASN A 144 3.29 5.00 1.98
CA ASN A 144 3.95 6.14 1.36
C ASN A 144 3.01 7.35 1.20
N ALA A 145 1.93 7.40 2.00
CA ALA A 145 0.85 8.37 1.83
C ALA A 145 1.34 9.82 1.83
N ALA A 146 2.23 10.18 2.76
CA ALA A 146 2.80 11.53 2.86
C ALA A 146 3.49 12.01 1.57
N GLU A 147 4.20 11.11 0.85
CA GLU A 147 4.84 11.45 -0.42
C GLU A 147 3.84 11.39 -1.58
N LEU A 148 3.05 10.33 -1.64
CA LEU A 148 2.11 10.10 -2.74
C LEU A 148 0.99 11.14 -2.80
N PHE A 149 0.55 11.68 -1.66
CA PHE A 149 -0.49 12.70 -1.64
C PHE A 149 -0.02 14.03 -2.22
N GLU A 150 1.28 14.32 -2.23
CA GLU A 150 1.86 15.51 -2.88
C GLU A 150 2.03 15.35 -4.40
N SER A 151 1.82 14.16 -4.94
CA SER A 151 1.96 13.88 -6.38
C SER A 151 0.83 14.45 -7.23
N GLU A 152 1.11 14.74 -8.50
CA GLU A 152 0.10 15.13 -9.48
C GLU A 152 -0.84 13.97 -9.81
N GLU A 153 -0.32 12.74 -9.76
CA GLU A 153 -1.06 11.50 -9.96
C GLU A 153 -2.21 11.34 -8.96
N PHE A 154 -1.98 11.70 -7.70
CA PHE A 154 -3.02 11.71 -6.67
C PHE A 154 -4.17 12.67 -7.03
N LEU A 155 -3.87 13.84 -7.61
CA LEU A 155 -4.92 14.79 -7.98
C LEU A 155 -5.82 14.29 -9.13
N GLN A 156 -5.37 13.28 -9.88
CA GLN A 156 -6.13 12.70 -10.98
C GLN A 156 -7.11 11.61 -10.54
N ILE A 157 -7.01 11.07 -9.31
CA ILE A 157 -7.90 9.99 -8.85
C ILE A 157 -9.37 10.41 -8.81
N ASP A 158 -10.29 9.45 -8.92
CA ASP A 158 -11.72 9.71 -8.77
C ASP A 158 -12.16 9.80 -7.29
N GLN A 159 -13.39 10.23 -7.07
CA GLN A 159 -13.95 10.42 -5.73
C GLN A 159 -14.09 9.09 -4.97
N ASN A 160 -14.31 7.98 -5.66
CA ASN A 160 -14.48 6.68 -5.03
C ASN A 160 -13.15 6.22 -4.43
N LEU A 161 -12.07 6.28 -5.20
CA LEU A 161 -10.74 5.95 -4.71
C LEU A 161 -10.28 6.92 -3.62
N LEU A 162 -10.60 8.22 -3.73
CA LEU A 162 -10.32 9.16 -2.65
C LEU A 162 -11.03 8.76 -1.35
N CYS A 163 -12.32 8.41 -1.43
CA CYS A 163 -13.11 7.98 -0.29
C CYS A 163 -12.55 6.70 0.33
N GLU A 164 -12.23 5.71 -0.50
CA GLU A 164 -11.62 4.45 -0.08
C GLU A 164 -10.30 4.69 0.66
N ILE A 165 -9.40 5.50 0.08
CA ILE A 165 -8.12 5.84 0.72
C ILE A 165 -8.37 6.52 2.07
N PHE A 166 -9.26 7.52 2.14
CA PHE A 166 -9.51 8.28 3.37
C PHE A 166 -10.22 7.47 4.46
N GLU A 167 -10.92 6.40 4.09
CA GLU A 167 -11.52 5.46 5.04
C GLU A 167 -10.44 4.62 5.75
N LEU A 168 -9.31 4.34 5.10
CA LEU A 168 -8.27 3.47 5.63
C LEU A 168 -7.68 4.01 6.94
N ASP A 169 -7.83 3.23 8.00
CA ASP A 169 -7.20 3.52 9.29
C ASP A 169 -5.65 3.42 9.23
N GLN A 170 -5.09 2.84 8.16
CA GLN A 170 -3.67 2.53 8.00
C GLN A 170 -2.82 3.62 7.34
N LEU A 171 -3.41 4.77 7.01
CA LEU A 171 -2.69 5.83 6.31
C LEU A 171 -1.52 6.37 7.15
N MET A 172 -0.29 6.27 6.63
CA MET A 172 0.91 6.86 7.23
C MET A 172 0.98 8.37 6.91
N ILE A 173 0.16 9.14 7.63
CA ILE A 173 0.11 10.60 7.57
C ILE A 173 0.47 11.20 8.94
N SER A 174 0.94 12.45 8.95
CA SER A 174 1.37 13.09 10.20
C SER A 174 0.21 13.56 11.07
N SER A 175 -0.92 13.91 10.45
CA SER A 175 -2.11 14.40 11.14
C SER A 175 -3.34 14.40 10.22
N GLU A 176 -4.54 14.37 10.82
CA GLU A 176 -5.79 14.61 10.10
C GLU A 176 -5.87 16.02 9.49
N PHE A 177 -5.08 16.97 10.01
CA PHE A 177 -4.98 18.30 9.43
C PHE A 177 -4.29 18.28 8.06
N GLU A 178 -3.22 17.50 7.92
CA GLU A 178 -2.55 17.28 6.63
C GLU A 178 -3.51 16.62 5.63
N LEU A 179 -4.26 15.59 6.07
CA LEU A 179 -5.26 14.93 5.24
C LEU A 179 -6.33 15.90 4.74
N TRP A 180 -6.79 16.81 5.62
CA TRP A 180 -7.71 17.88 5.25
C TRP A 180 -7.13 18.83 4.19
N GLN A 181 -5.86 19.22 4.32
CA GLN A 181 -5.21 20.08 3.33
C GLN A 181 -5.10 19.37 1.97
N THR A 182 -4.75 18.09 1.98
CA THR A 182 -4.72 17.22 0.79
C THR A 182 -6.11 17.12 0.15
N ALA A 183 -7.16 16.93 0.94
CA ALA A 183 -8.55 16.89 0.48
C ALA A 183 -8.95 18.19 -0.24
N LEU A 184 -8.64 19.35 0.36
CA LEU A 184 -8.90 20.64 -0.25
C LEU A 184 -8.14 20.84 -1.57
N ARG A 185 -6.86 20.44 -1.61
CA ARG A 185 -6.04 20.52 -2.84
C ARG A 185 -6.65 19.66 -3.95
N TRP A 186 -7.06 18.44 -3.64
CA TRP A 186 -7.74 17.56 -4.59
C TRP A 186 -9.07 18.17 -5.06
N ALA A 187 -9.88 18.71 -4.15
CA ALA A 187 -11.17 19.32 -4.49
C ALA A 187 -11.01 20.56 -5.38
N ASP A 188 -10.00 21.39 -5.11
CA ASP A 188 -9.64 22.54 -5.94
C ASP A 188 -9.22 22.12 -7.35
N GLU A 189 -8.46 21.02 -7.48
CA GLU A 189 -8.12 20.48 -8.79
C GLU A 189 -9.35 19.97 -9.53
N LYS A 190 -10.25 19.24 -8.88
CA LYS A 190 -11.50 18.79 -9.52
C LYS A 190 -12.40 19.95 -9.94
N CYS A 191 -12.44 21.04 -9.17
CA CYS A 191 -13.14 22.26 -9.57
C CYS A 191 -12.50 22.86 -10.84
N ARG A 192 -11.17 22.97 -10.88
CA ARG A 192 -10.43 23.49 -12.04
C ARG A 192 -10.63 22.64 -13.29
N GLN A 193 -10.58 21.31 -13.18
CA GLN A 193 -10.80 20.38 -14.29
C GLN A 193 -12.21 20.49 -14.88
N ASN A 194 -13.20 20.75 -14.02
CA ASN A 194 -14.59 20.97 -14.43
C ASN A 194 -14.90 22.43 -14.82
N ALA A 195 -13.89 23.31 -14.84
CA ALA A 195 -14.02 24.73 -15.14
C ALA A 195 -15.04 25.48 -14.25
N ILE A 196 -15.13 25.10 -12.98
CA ILE A 196 -15.96 25.76 -11.95
C ILE A 196 -15.09 26.46 -10.90
N GLU A 197 -15.65 27.48 -10.24
CA GLU A 197 -14.95 28.20 -9.17
C GLU A 197 -14.69 27.30 -7.96
N CYS A 198 -13.53 27.44 -7.33
CA CYS A 198 -13.17 26.75 -6.09
C CYS A 198 -13.90 27.36 -4.86
N SER A 199 -15.24 27.41 -4.91
CA SER A 199 -16.09 27.87 -3.81
C SER A 199 -16.22 26.79 -2.74
N ALA A 200 -16.64 27.18 -1.53
CA ALA A 200 -16.86 26.22 -0.43
C ALA A 200 -17.91 25.15 -0.79
N GLU A 201 -18.98 25.55 -1.50
CA GLU A 201 -20.04 24.66 -1.97
C GLU A 201 -19.50 23.65 -2.99
N ASN A 202 -18.77 24.13 -4.01
CA ASN A 202 -18.20 23.26 -5.05
C ASN A 202 -17.15 22.30 -4.48
N ARG A 203 -16.34 22.73 -3.51
CA ARG A 203 -15.38 21.86 -2.80
C ARG A 203 -16.10 20.76 -2.03
N ARG A 204 -17.17 21.11 -1.32
CA ARG A 204 -17.98 20.15 -0.57
C ARG A 204 -18.60 19.13 -1.52
N ASP A 205 -19.18 19.58 -2.63
CA ASP A 205 -19.77 18.72 -3.65
C ASP A 205 -18.73 17.81 -4.31
N ALA A 206 -17.54 18.35 -4.61
CA ALA A 206 -16.43 17.59 -5.17
C ALA A 206 -15.92 16.51 -4.20
N LEU A 207 -15.83 16.80 -2.90
CA LEU A 207 -15.40 15.83 -1.89
C LEU A 207 -16.45 14.75 -1.62
N GLY A 208 -17.73 15.12 -1.61
CA GLY A 208 -18.85 14.20 -1.43
C GLY A 208 -18.65 13.28 -0.21
N PRO A 209 -18.77 11.94 -0.37
CA PRO A 209 -18.60 10.99 0.73
C PRO A 209 -17.22 11.03 1.41
N ALA A 210 -16.15 11.37 0.67
CA ALA A 210 -14.80 11.39 1.21
C ALA A 210 -14.62 12.42 2.32
N LEU A 211 -15.42 13.50 2.33
CA LEU A 211 -15.42 14.50 3.39
C LEU A 211 -15.71 13.88 4.76
N PHE A 212 -16.61 12.90 4.79
CA PHE A 212 -17.07 12.24 6.03
C PHE A 212 -16.11 11.15 6.51
N GLN A 213 -15.03 10.87 5.77
CA GLN A 213 -13.97 9.97 6.20
C GLN A 213 -12.82 10.70 6.93
N ILE A 214 -12.82 12.03 6.90
CA ILE A 214 -11.84 12.86 7.61
C ILE A 214 -12.25 13.00 9.07
N ARG A 215 -11.28 12.83 9.98
CA ARG A 215 -11.54 12.76 11.42
C ARG A 215 -11.33 14.12 12.06
N PHE A 216 -12.15 15.08 11.64
CA PHE A 216 -12.10 16.46 12.13
C PHE A 216 -12.03 16.61 13.66
N PRO A 217 -12.70 15.76 14.47
CA PRO A 217 -12.57 15.80 15.93
C PRO A 217 -11.13 15.67 16.46
N LEU A 218 -10.25 15.02 15.69
CA LEU A 218 -8.84 14.83 16.04
C LEU A 218 -7.93 15.96 15.56
N ILE A 219 -8.45 16.91 14.79
CA ILE A 219 -7.69 18.09 14.37
C ILE A 219 -7.63 19.07 15.53
N LEU A 220 -6.43 19.58 15.84
CA LEU A 220 -6.22 20.53 16.92
C LEU A 220 -7.14 21.76 16.76
N THR A 221 -7.75 22.20 17.86
CA THR A 221 -8.70 23.32 17.88
C THR A 221 -8.13 24.61 17.26
N LYS A 222 -6.82 24.82 17.42
CA LYS A 222 -6.10 25.97 16.83
C LYS A 222 -6.17 25.96 15.30
N ASP A 223 -5.99 24.79 14.68
CA ASP A 223 -5.94 24.62 13.23
C ASP A 223 -7.35 24.54 12.67
N PHE A 224 -8.26 23.89 13.40
CA PHE A 224 -9.69 23.90 13.12
C PHE A 224 -10.24 25.33 13.00
N THR A 225 -9.98 26.17 14.00
CA THR A 225 -10.48 27.56 14.02
C THR A 225 -9.84 28.45 12.96
N LYS A 226 -8.56 28.24 12.64
CA LYS A 226 -7.82 29.11 11.71
C LYS A 226 -7.96 28.71 10.24
N SER A 227 -8.17 27.43 9.95
CA SER A 227 -8.13 26.89 8.58
C SER A 227 -9.46 26.28 8.17
N ILE A 228 -10.06 25.42 9.01
CA ILE A 228 -11.26 24.67 8.63
C ILE A 228 -12.50 25.56 8.69
N VAL A 229 -12.70 26.31 9.78
CA VAL A 229 -13.86 27.21 9.91
C VAL A 229 -13.92 28.25 8.79
N PRO A 230 -12.82 28.97 8.44
CA PRO A 230 -12.86 29.95 7.36
C PRO A 230 -13.02 29.34 5.96
N SER A 231 -12.78 28.02 5.78
CA SER A 231 -12.94 27.35 4.50
C SER A 231 -14.40 27.34 4.01
N GLY A 232 -15.36 27.39 4.94
CA GLY A 232 -16.80 27.34 4.66
C GLY A 232 -17.33 25.98 4.20
N VAL A 233 -16.49 24.95 4.08
CA VAL A 233 -16.87 23.62 3.56
C VAL A 233 -17.76 22.85 4.54
N LEU A 234 -17.50 23.00 5.84
CA LEU A 234 -18.33 22.39 6.89
C LEU A 234 -19.55 23.24 7.21
N THR A 235 -20.68 22.58 7.49
CA THR A 235 -21.89 23.27 7.93
C THR A 235 -21.75 23.79 9.35
N SER A 236 -22.60 24.75 9.74
CA SER A 236 -22.60 25.27 11.12
C SER A 236 -22.93 24.20 12.16
N GLU A 237 -23.74 23.20 11.79
CA GLU A 237 -24.10 22.09 12.66
C GLU A 237 -22.92 21.13 12.87
N GLU A 238 -22.23 20.76 11.80
CA GLU A 238 -21.00 19.95 11.82
C GLU A 238 -19.91 20.61 12.67
N MET A 239 -19.64 21.90 12.43
CA MET A 239 -18.65 22.66 13.20
C MET A 239 -19.00 22.70 14.68
N PHE A 240 -20.27 22.89 15.02
CA PHE A 240 -20.73 22.90 16.40
C PHE A 240 -20.49 21.55 17.09
N GLY A 241 -20.79 20.43 16.42
CA GLY A 241 -20.51 19.09 16.94
C GLY A 241 -19.02 18.85 17.22
N ILE A 242 -18.14 19.29 16.32
CA ILE A 242 -16.68 19.17 16.48
C ILE A 242 -16.18 20.06 17.64
N TYR A 243 -16.67 21.30 17.76
CA TYR A 243 -16.32 22.16 18.89
C TYR A 243 -16.78 21.59 20.23
N GLN A 244 -17.98 21.01 20.28
CA GLN A 244 -18.47 20.32 21.49
C GLN A 244 -17.55 19.17 21.89
N PHE A 245 -17.05 18.40 20.91
CA PHE A 245 -16.07 17.35 21.16
C PHE A 245 -14.76 17.90 21.74
N HIS A 246 -14.19 18.96 21.16
CA HIS A 246 -12.96 19.58 21.67
C HIS A 246 -13.10 20.13 23.09
N CYS A 247 -14.25 20.70 23.45
CA CYS A 247 -14.50 21.18 24.80
C CYS A 247 -14.65 20.05 25.83
N HIS A 248 -15.03 18.86 25.37
CA HIS A 248 -15.44 17.76 26.23
C HIS A 248 -15.07 16.38 25.65
N PRO A 249 -13.78 16.04 25.59
CA PRO A 249 -13.32 14.77 25.00
C PRO A 249 -13.85 13.52 25.74
N ASN A 250 -14.32 13.68 26.98
CA ASN A 250 -14.82 12.59 27.83
C ASN A 250 -16.34 12.38 27.79
N LEU A 251 -17.12 13.13 27.01
CA LEU A 251 -18.59 12.98 26.95
C LEU A 251 -19.02 11.82 26.04
N ARG A 252 -18.62 10.61 26.41
CA ARG A 252 -19.16 9.36 25.87
C ARG A 252 -20.64 9.22 26.28
N GLY A 253 -21.56 9.22 25.32
CA GLY A 253 -22.94 8.74 25.52
C GLY A 253 -23.88 9.62 26.37
N VAL A 254 -23.65 10.93 26.49
CA VAL A 254 -24.57 11.82 27.23
C VAL A 254 -25.86 12.06 26.43
N PRO A 255 -27.05 11.83 27.02
CA PRO A 255 -28.33 12.09 26.36
C PRO A 255 -28.49 13.57 26.02
N GLY A 256 -28.60 13.90 24.72
CA GLY A 256 -28.85 15.26 24.22
C GLY A 256 -27.80 15.83 23.26
N LEU A 257 -26.65 15.16 23.11
CA LEU A 257 -25.70 15.45 22.03
C LEU A 257 -26.14 14.71 20.76
N LYS A 258 -26.21 15.41 19.62
CA LYS A 258 -26.39 14.75 18.32
C LYS A 258 -25.16 13.86 18.06
N PRO A 259 -25.31 12.68 17.44
CA PRO A 259 -24.17 11.86 17.03
C PRO A 259 -23.24 12.69 16.13
N LEU A 260 -21.93 12.64 16.39
CA LEU A 260 -20.94 13.17 15.45
C LEU A 260 -21.07 12.43 14.13
N GLU A 261 -21.21 13.17 13.02
CA GLU A 261 -21.24 12.61 11.67
C GLU A 261 -19.85 12.19 11.18
N PHE A 262 -18.79 12.68 11.85
CA PHE A 262 -17.40 12.37 11.52
C PHE A 262 -16.82 11.29 12.44
N PRO A 263 -15.92 10.44 11.93
CA PRO A 263 -15.15 9.53 12.77
C PRO A 263 -14.31 10.33 13.77
N TRP A 264 -14.20 9.78 14.97
CA TRP A 264 -13.52 10.41 16.12
C TRP A 264 -12.53 9.47 16.80
N HIS A 265 -12.38 8.26 16.27
CA HIS A 265 -11.32 7.34 16.66
C HIS A 265 -10.05 7.70 15.88
N GLY A 266 -8.89 7.70 16.54
CA GLY A 266 -7.59 7.79 15.87
C GLY A 266 -7.53 6.80 14.70
N ARG A 267 -6.77 7.14 13.64
CA ARG A 267 -6.37 6.17 12.61
C ARG A 267 -5.76 4.99 13.35
N ILE A 268 -6.56 3.93 13.44
CA ILE A 268 -6.13 2.65 13.98
C ILE A 268 -5.19 2.14 12.91
N PHE A 269 -3.91 2.39 13.09
CA PHE A 269 -2.97 1.46 12.53
C PHE A 269 -3.41 0.09 13.07
N ASP A 270 -4.17 -0.71 12.31
CA ASP A 270 -4.54 -2.07 12.72
C ASP A 270 -3.25 -2.83 12.59
N TRP A 271 -2.50 -2.71 13.67
CA TRP A 271 -1.12 -3.05 13.69
C TRP A 271 -0.95 -4.54 13.54
N ASN A 272 -2.00 -5.34 13.75
CA ASN A 272 -2.00 -6.78 13.58
C ASN A 272 -2.82 -7.15 12.33
N THR A 273 -2.31 -6.78 11.15
CA THR A 273 -2.92 -7.20 9.88
C THR A 273 -2.12 -8.36 9.31
N ALA A 274 -2.71 -9.54 9.14
CA ALA A 274 -2.13 -10.63 8.33
C ALA A 274 -2.86 -10.71 6.98
N LYS A 275 -2.12 -10.55 5.87
CA LYS A 275 -2.65 -10.74 4.50
C LYS A 275 -1.68 -11.57 3.68
N GLY A 276 -2.05 -12.82 3.44
CA GLY A 276 -1.19 -13.82 2.81
C GLY A 276 0.02 -14.13 3.69
N ASN A 277 1.22 -13.92 3.13
CA ASN A 277 2.50 -14.20 3.76
C ASN A 277 3.09 -13.02 4.56
N TRP A 278 2.42 -11.87 4.61
CA TRP A 278 2.92 -10.71 5.31
C TRP A 278 2.00 -10.30 6.46
N ALA A 279 2.63 -9.74 7.49
CA ALA A 279 1.98 -9.15 8.62
C ALA A 279 2.66 -7.87 9.14
N THR A 280 1.88 -7.00 9.77
CA THR A 280 2.40 -6.05 10.76
C THR A 280 2.02 -6.56 12.15
N LEU A 281 2.79 -6.22 13.18
CA LEU A 281 2.37 -6.24 14.59
C LEU A 281 2.66 -4.87 15.21
N ALA A 282 1.93 -4.48 16.26
CA ALA A 282 2.42 -3.44 17.16
C ALA A 282 2.05 -3.67 18.62
N LEU A 283 2.83 -2.99 19.44
CA LEU A 283 2.71 -2.92 20.86
C LEU A 283 2.72 -1.45 21.26
N GLU A 284 1.58 -0.98 21.74
CA GLU A 284 1.49 0.31 22.43
C GLU A 284 1.81 0.11 23.91
N ILE A 285 2.73 0.92 24.43
CA ILE A 285 3.13 0.91 25.84
C ILE A 285 2.66 2.24 26.43
N GLU A 286 1.50 2.20 27.08
CA GLU A 286 1.00 3.29 27.92
C GLU A 286 1.79 3.38 29.22
N LYS A 287 1.78 4.57 29.85
CA LYS A 287 2.53 4.87 31.08
C LYS A 287 4.01 4.52 30.92
N PHE A 288 4.56 4.91 29.78
CA PHE A 288 5.90 4.53 29.38
C PHE A 288 6.95 4.98 30.40
N SER A 289 6.75 6.13 31.04
CA SER A 289 7.58 6.63 32.13
C SER A 289 7.61 5.71 33.37
N GLU A 290 6.52 4.99 33.67
CA GLU A 290 6.49 3.98 34.74
C GLU A 290 7.26 2.74 34.30
N PHE A 291 7.02 2.25 33.08
CA PHE A 291 7.71 1.11 32.49
C PHE A 291 9.24 1.34 32.48
N ALA A 292 9.66 2.54 32.04
CA ALA A 292 11.03 3.04 32.10
C ALA A 292 11.67 2.91 33.49
N GLY A 293 10.88 3.18 34.53
CA GLY A 293 11.29 3.25 35.92
C GLY A 293 11.39 1.89 36.60
N GLU A 294 10.87 0.83 35.98
CA GLU A 294 10.85 -0.51 36.58
C GLU A 294 12.29 -1.02 36.82
N LYS A 295 12.48 -1.63 37.99
CA LYS A 295 13.77 -2.19 38.45
C LYS A 295 13.85 -3.70 38.28
N VAL A 296 12.74 -4.32 37.89
CA VAL A 296 12.61 -5.75 37.67
C VAL A 296 12.40 -5.94 36.18
N GLU A 297 13.05 -6.94 35.60
CA GLU A 297 12.82 -7.34 34.22
C GLU A 297 11.34 -7.65 34.03
N SER A 298 10.67 -6.87 33.19
CA SER A 298 9.27 -7.05 32.87
C SER A 298 9.06 -6.96 31.38
N TRP A 299 8.31 -7.94 30.87
CA TRP A 299 8.02 -8.06 29.46
C TRP A 299 6.68 -7.40 29.16
N ARG A 300 6.64 -6.60 28.10
CA ARG A 300 5.41 -6.16 27.45
C ARG A 300 5.24 -6.96 26.17
N ASN A 301 4.02 -7.41 25.91
CA ASN A 301 3.72 -8.22 24.74
C ASN A 301 2.56 -7.59 23.99
N SER A 302 2.62 -7.60 22.66
CA SER A 302 1.44 -7.27 21.85
C SER A 302 0.38 -8.36 22.01
N GLU A 303 -0.84 -8.05 21.55
CA GLU A 303 -1.76 -9.11 21.18
C GLU A 303 -1.12 -10.02 20.13
N ALA A 304 -1.42 -11.31 20.22
CA ALA A 304 -0.88 -12.29 19.33
C ALA A 304 -1.76 -12.45 18.09
N MET A 305 -1.13 -12.59 16.93
CA MET A 305 -1.78 -12.73 15.64
C MET A 305 -1.46 -14.07 15.02
N LEU A 306 -2.49 -14.76 14.51
CA LEU A 306 -2.31 -16.01 13.78
C LEU A 306 -2.02 -15.73 12.30
N MET A 307 -0.88 -16.17 11.80
CA MET A 307 -0.52 -16.10 10.38
C MET A 307 0.19 -17.38 9.94
N ASN A 308 -0.23 -17.96 8.81
CA ASN A 308 0.30 -19.21 8.26
C ASN A 308 0.33 -20.39 9.26
N GLY A 309 -0.62 -20.41 10.20
CA GLY A 309 -0.72 -21.43 11.24
C GLY A 309 0.24 -21.23 12.42
N PHE A 310 0.97 -20.12 12.47
CA PHE A 310 1.85 -19.73 13.58
C PHE A 310 1.27 -18.51 14.31
N GLU A 311 1.49 -18.45 15.61
CA GLU A 311 1.10 -17.33 16.47
C GLU A 311 2.29 -16.37 16.61
N TRP A 312 2.12 -15.14 16.14
CA TRP A 312 3.15 -14.10 16.13
C TRP A 312 2.81 -12.99 17.13
N LYS A 313 3.82 -12.48 17.84
CA LYS A 313 3.65 -11.34 18.74
C LYS A 313 4.94 -10.55 18.88
N ILE A 314 4.82 -9.31 19.31
CA ILE A 314 5.94 -8.51 19.78
C ILE A 314 6.18 -8.83 21.25
N SER A 315 7.45 -8.91 21.62
CA SER A 315 7.89 -8.93 23.00
C SER A 315 8.94 -7.83 23.18
N ALA A 316 8.72 -6.97 24.16
CA ALA A 316 9.61 -5.88 24.50
C ALA A 316 9.98 -5.95 25.98
N GLU A 317 11.25 -5.69 26.29
CA GLU A 317 11.76 -5.63 27.66
C GLU A 317 12.68 -4.44 27.85
N ILE A 318 12.87 -4.02 29.10
CA ILE A 318 13.91 -3.07 29.45
C ILE A 318 15.05 -3.84 30.09
N LYS A 319 16.24 -3.67 29.51
CA LYS A 319 17.47 -4.24 30.05
C LYS A 319 18.41 -3.11 30.49
N THR A 320 19.06 -3.28 31.63
CA THR A 320 20.13 -2.39 32.05
C THR A 320 21.44 -2.90 31.45
N GLU A 321 22.15 -2.04 30.73
CA GLU A 321 23.46 -2.35 30.20
C GLU A 321 24.48 -2.44 31.35
N GLU A 322 25.26 -3.54 31.40
CA GLU A 322 26.15 -3.83 32.53
C GLU A 322 27.29 -2.81 32.67
N GLU A 323 27.73 -2.19 31.57
CA GLU A 323 28.88 -1.29 31.54
C GLU A 323 28.52 0.20 31.72
N SER A 324 27.45 0.67 31.08
CA SER A 324 27.05 2.08 31.10
C SER A 324 26.06 2.41 32.22
N ASN A 325 25.38 1.38 32.76
CA ASN A 325 24.23 1.50 33.65
C ASN A 325 23.07 2.31 33.02
N ASP A 326 23.08 2.51 31.69
CA ASP A 326 21.97 3.02 30.91
C ASP A 326 20.97 1.89 30.64
N LYS A 327 19.71 2.26 30.44
CA LYS A 327 18.65 1.31 30.11
C LYS A 327 18.49 1.24 28.60
N CYS A 328 18.26 0.05 28.07
CA CYS A 328 18.05 -0.20 26.65
C CYS A 328 16.74 -0.96 26.45
N LEU A 329 16.14 -0.74 25.28
CA LEU A 329 15.00 -1.52 24.81
C LEU A 329 15.49 -2.82 24.18
N GLY A 330 15.08 -3.95 24.75
CA GLY A 330 15.01 -5.22 24.06
C GLY A 330 13.73 -5.27 23.23
N PHE A 331 13.82 -5.53 21.93
CA PHE A 331 12.68 -5.52 21.01
C PHE A 331 12.73 -6.75 20.09
N PHE A 332 11.75 -7.63 20.21
CA PHE A 332 11.74 -8.96 19.59
C PHE A 332 10.40 -9.28 18.91
N LEU A 333 10.50 -10.00 17.80
CA LEU A 333 9.39 -10.75 17.22
C LEU A 333 9.44 -12.18 17.74
N VAL A 334 8.30 -12.69 18.20
CA VAL A 334 8.15 -14.06 18.73
C VAL A 334 7.17 -14.82 17.86
N CYS A 335 7.56 -16.03 17.47
CA CYS A 335 6.75 -16.96 16.68
C CYS A 335 6.53 -18.25 17.46
N THR A 336 5.28 -18.66 17.65
CA THR A 336 4.92 -19.88 18.37
C THR A 336 4.15 -20.81 17.44
N ALA A 337 4.65 -22.03 17.25
CA ALA A 337 3.94 -23.06 16.51
C ALA A 337 2.88 -23.79 17.37
N PRO A 338 1.84 -24.36 16.75
CA PRO A 338 0.88 -25.22 17.43
C PRO A 338 1.58 -26.42 18.08
N LYS A 339 1.12 -26.82 19.27
CA LYS A 339 1.71 -27.91 20.08
C LYS A 339 1.84 -29.27 19.37
N GLU A 340 1.13 -29.46 18.25
CA GLU A 340 1.13 -30.70 17.47
C GLU A 340 2.28 -30.78 16.43
N ASN A 341 2.97 -29.68 16.15
CA ASN A 341 4.10 -29.64 15.21
C ASN A 341 5.44 -29.90 15.93
N GLY A 342 5.91 -31.13 15.89
CA GLY A 342 7.15 -31.56 16.56
C GLY A 342 8.45 -30.98 15.98
N ASN A 343 8.46 -30.52 14.72
CA ASN A 343 9.59 -29.81 14.13
C ASN A 343 9.06 -28.83 13.07
N TRP A 344 9.22 -27.53 13.32
CA TRP A 344 8.77 -26.47 12.41
C TRP A 344 9.91 -25.50 12.14
N SER A 345 9.87 -24.88 10.97
CA SER A 345 10.75 -23.79 10.57
C SER A 345 10.00 -22.80 9.71
N CYS A 346 10.29 -21.51 9.89
CA CYS A 346 9.65 -20.42 9.18
C CYS A 346 10.69 -19.35 8.87
N GLU A 347 10.96 -19.07 7.59
CA GLU A 347 11.82 -17.97 7.17
C GLU A 347 11.02 -16.66 7.19
N CYS A 348 11.60 -15.61 7.76
CA CYS A 348 10.93 -14.36 8.03
C CYS A 348 11.87 -13.17 7.83
N SER A 349 11.46 -12.22 7.01
CA SER A 349 12.09 -10.89 6.89
C SER A 349 11.30 -9.91 7.75
N ALA A 350 11.93 -9.24 8.72
CA ALA A 350 11.27 -8.32 9.64
C ALA A 350 11.94 -6.94 9.65
N THR A 351 11.14 -5.89 9.75
CA THR A 351 11.55 -4.50 9.98
C THR A 351 10.90 -4.03 11.27
N LEU A 352 11.73 -3.80 12.28
CA LEU A 352 11.36 -3.32 13.61
C LEU A 352 11.43 -1.80 13.60
N ARG A 353 10.44 -1.13 14.19
CA ARG A 353 10.43 0.33 14.28
C ARG A 353 9.81 0.89 15.54
N ILE A 354 10.40 1.98 16.03
CA ILE A 354 9.78 2.86 17.01
C ILE A 354 9.12 3.99 16.24
N VAL A 355 7.80 4.10 16.39
CA VAL A 355 6.98 5.03 15.60
C VAL A 355 7.20 6.45 16.09
N SER A 356 7.55 7.35 15.17
CA SER A 356 7.72 8.76 15.51
C SER A 356 6.39 9.40 15.86
N GLN A 357 6.36 10.12 16.97
CA GLN A 357 5.21 10.87 17.47
C GLN A 357 5.22 12.32 16.98
N LYS A 358 6.29 12.75 16.28
CA LYS A 358 6.43 14.09 15.73
C LYS A 358 6.18 14.11 14.22
N SER A 359 5.28 14.99 13.81
CA SER A 359 5.00 15.28 12.40
C SER A 359 6.28 15.62 11.62
N GLY A 360 6.57 14.84 10.57
CA GLY A 360 7.71 15.05 9.67
C GLY A 360 9.02 14.40 10.11
N THR A 361 9.06 13.72 11.25
CA THR A 361 10.21 12.92 11.70
C THR A 361 10.01 11.46 11.32
N LYS A 362 11.09 10.80 10.91
CA LYS A 362 11.05 9.39 10.49
C LYS A 362 11.07 8.45 11.70
N ASP A 363 10.42 7.30 11.56
CA ASP A 363 10.53 6.20 12.51
C ASP A 363 11.99 5.76 12.67
N LEU A 364 12.36 5.33 13.89
CA LEU A 364 13.64 4.66 14.09
C LEU A 364 13.48 3.20 13.72
N THR A 365 14.14 2.76 12.64
CA THR A 365 13.94 1.43 12.04
C THR A 365 15.22 0.61 12.02
N ASP A 366 15.10 -0.70 12.25
CA ASP A 366 16.15 -1.68 11.95
C ASP A 366 15.52 -2.97 11.37
N LYS A 367 16.28 -3.77 10.62
CA LYS A 367 15.75 -4.92 9.88
C LYS A 367 16.66 -6.14 9.94
N TYR A 368 16.04 -7.32 9.84
CA TYR A 368 16.75 -8.59 9.75
C TYR A 368 15.97 -9.62 8.93
N ASP A 369 16.69 -10.64 8.48
CA ASP A 369 16.14 -11.90 7.98
C ASP A 369 16.48 -13.01 8.98
N HIS A 370 15.51 -13.85 9.35
CA HIS A 370 15.70 -14.90 10.34
C HIS A 370 14.86 -16.14 10.07
N VAL A 371 15.34 -17.31 10.51
CA VAL A 371 14.61 -18.58 10.44
C VAL A 371 14.14 -18.99 11.83
N PHE A 372 12.85 -18.78 12.10
CA PHE A 372 12.19 -19.15 13.34
C PHE A 372 11.99 -20.67 13.42
N ASN A 373 12.27 -21.26 14.57
CA ASN A 373 12.12 -22.70 14.84
C ASN A 373 12.04 -22.96 16.36
N ASN A 374 12.00 -24.23 16.77
CA ASN A 374 11.90 -24.64 18.19
C ASN A 374 13.02 -24.10 19.10
N GLU A 375 14.24 -23.92 18.59
CA GLU A 375 15.40 -23.45 19.36
C GLU A 375 15.57 -21.93 19.27
N SER A 376 14.96 -21.29 18.27
CA SER A 376 15.07 -19.86 17.99
C SER A 376 13.70 -19.30 17.60
N ASN A 377 12.77 -19.29 18.56
CA ASN A 377 11.39 -18.87 18.36
C ASN A 377 11.15 -17.38 18.70
N SER A 378 12.19 -16.68 19.15
CA SER A 378 12.20 -15.25 19.48
C SER A 378 13.46 -14.63 18.90
N TRP A 379 13.33 -13.57 18.12
CA TRP A 379 14.46 -12.90 17.48
C TRP A 379 14.25 -11.39 17.39
N GLY A 380 15.34 -10.63 17.47
CA GLY A 380 15.31 -9.18 17.50
C GLY A 380 16.58 -8.60 18.10
N PHE A 381 16.48 -7.40 18.66
CA PHE A 381 17.62 -6.66 19.19
C PHE A 381 17.54 -6.59 20.71
N LEU A 382 18.61 -6.98 21.39
CA LEU A 382 18.76 -6.79 22.84
C LEU A 382 18.91 -5.31 23.22
N GLU A 383 19.47 -4.51 22.31
CA GLU A 383 19.76 -3.09 22.50
C GLU A 383 19.32 -2.30 21.25
N PHE A 384 18.01 -2.14 21.07
CA PHE A 384 17.45 -1.43 19.92
C PHE A 384 17.66 0.09 20.01
N ILE A 385 17.46 0.65 21.20
CA ILE A 385 17.67 2.07 21.50
C ILE A 385 18.02 2.23 22.99
N THR A 386 18.87 3.21 23.31
CA THR A 386 19.12 3.64 24.69
C THR A 386 18.00 4.56 25.17
N PHE A 387 17.70 4.50 26.47
CA PHE A 387 16.63 5.29 27.06
C PHE A 387 16.92 6.79 27.01
N THR A 388 18.20 7.16 27.18
CA THR A 388 18.67 8.53 27.02
C THR A 388 18.27 9.11 25.65
N LYS A 389 18.43 8.32 24.58
CA LYS A 389 18.03 8.71 23.23
C LYS A 389 16.52 8.65 23.03
N TRP A 390 15.87 7.61 23.56
CA TRP A 390 14.43 7.42 23.39
C TRP A 390 13.60 8.55 24.02
N MET A 391 14.03 9.02 25.19
CA MET A 391 13.37 10.11 25.93
C MET A 391 13.81 11.50 25.48
N ASP A 392 14.76 11.61 24.55
CA ASP A 392 15.18 12.90 24.03
C ASP A 392 14.00 13.55 23.30
N PRO A 393 13.52 14.72 23.78
CA PRO A 393 12.43 15.42 23.12
C PRO A 393 12.74 15.68 21.64
N ASP A 394 13.99 15.91 21.24
CA ASP A 394 14.35 16.22 19.86
C ASP A 394 14.19 15.02 18.91
N GLU A 395 14.32 13.78 19.41
CA GLU A 395 14.15 12.55 18.62
C GLU A 395 12.67 12.26 18.30
N GLY A 396 11.74 12.71 19.13
CA GLY A 396 10.29 12.61 18.86
C GLY A 396 9.73 11.18 18.88
N LEU A 397 10.39 10.27 19.58
CA LEU A 397 10.04 8.84 19.67
C LEU A 397 9.16 8.49 20.89
N TYR A 398 8.88 9.49 21.72
CA TYR A 398 8.08 9.40 22.94
C TYR A 398 7.04 10.52 22.96
N ASP A 399 5.78 10.16 23.18
CA ASP A 399 4.68 11.11 23.35
C ASP A 399 4.62 11.52 24.83
N SER A 400 5.11 12.71 25.13
CA SER A 400 5.14 13.23 26.49
C SER A 400 3.78 13.68 27.02
N ASP A 401 2.82 13.93 26.14
CA ASP A 401 1.48 14.41 26.52
C ASP A 401 0.58 13.25 26.93
N GLU A 402 0.71 12.10 26.24
CA GLU A 402 -0.04 10.88 26.54
C GLU A 402 0.76 9.81 27.32
N ASP A 403 2.06 10.05 27.58
CA ASP A 403 3.00 9.11 28.23
C ASP A 403 2.98 7.73 27.56
N LYS A 404 3.17 7.71 26.24
CA LYS A 404 3.08 6.49 25.43
C LYS A 404 4.20 6.36 24.40
N VAL A 405 4.47 5.11 24.03
CA VAL A 405 5.26 4.78 22.82
C VAL A 405 4.61 3.64 22.07
N THR A 406 4.74 3.67 20.74
CA THR A 406 4.33 2.60 19.85
C THR A 406 5.54 1.91 19.22
N LEU A 407 5.63 0.59 19.44
CA LEU A 407 6.60 -0.29 18.79
C LEU A 407 5.89 -1.08 17.70
N ALA A 408 6.42 -1.12 16.49
CA ALA A 408 5.82 -1.86 15.37
C ALA A 408 6.83 -2.78 14.68
N ILE A 409 6.36 -3.91 14.16
CA ILE A 409 7.16 -4.85 13.35
C ILE A 409 6.40 -5.17 12.07
N ASP A 410 6.97 -4.84 10.93
CA ASP A 410 6.51 -5.27 9.62
C ASP A 410 7.29 -6.51 9.19
N PHE A 411 6.65 -7.64 8.93
CA PHE A 411 7.33 -8.89 8.60
C PHE A 411 6.66 -9.71 7.50
N THR A 412 7.47 -10.42 6.71
CA THR A 412 7.01 -11.33 5.65
C THR A 412 7.58 -12.72 5.89
N VAL A 413 6.74 -13.73 5.78
CA VAL A 413 7.04 -15.15 5.96
C VAL A 413 7.09 -15.83 4.59
N ALA A 414 8.15 -16.58 4.30
CA ALA A 414 8.30 -17.31 3.04
C ALA A 414 7.59 -18.67 3.05
#